data_AF-A0A354HSX8-F1
#
_entry.id   AF-A0A354HSX8-F1
#
_cell.length_a   1.000
_cell.length_b   1.000
_cell.length_c   1.000
_cell.angle_alpha   90.00
_cell.angle_beta   90.00
_cell.angle_gamma   90.00
#
_symmetry.space_group_name_H-M   'P 1'
#
loop_
_entity.id
_entity.type
_entity.pdbx_description
1 polymer ?
#
loop_
_entity_poly.entity_id
_entity_poly.type
_entity_poly.pdbx_seq_one_letter_code
_entity_poly.pdbx_strand_id
1 'polypeptide(L)'
;LLGGYEKQLKHFIEIKIRGNHVIERLYANRMPAPFLSIIIDDCIAKGRDYNAGGARYNTSYIQGVGLGSITDALAAIKHLVFEQNQISMSELLTGLAANFQDNERLRQLLLNKSPKYGNDDDYADSIMTQVFNIFHRTVDGRPNTKGGTYRINMLPTTCHVYFGSKTGATADGRKAKNPFSEGISPVQGVDRLGPTAVLRSAAKLDHLKTGGTLLNQKFSPAILAGETGLEKLMALVRAYFRLDGHHIQFNVVDRATLLAARDNPEAHRDLIVRVAGYSDYFCDLSRELQDEIIARTEHRIVGGAKTTPLQ
;
A
#
# COMPACT_ATOMS: atom_id res chain seq x y z
N LEU A 1 5.32 18.46 -13.09
CA LEU A 1 5.63 17.32 -12.19
C LEU A 1 4.95 16.03 -12.65
N LEU A 2 3.61 15.93 -12.60
CA LEU A 2 2.88 14.69 -12.94
C LEU A 2 3.13 14.17 -14.35
N GLY A 3 3.24 15.04 -15.37
CA GLY A 3 3.60 14.59 -16.72
C GLY A 3 4.99 13.93 -16.81
N GLY A 4 5.94 14.35 -15.96
CA GLY A 4 7.26 13.71 -15.86
C GLY A 4 7.16 12.33 -15.19
N TYR A 5 6.36 12.23 -14.13
CA TYR A 5 6.04 10.96 -13.46
C TYR A 5 5.37 9.96 -14.42
N GLU A 6 4.33 10.38 -15.13
CA GLU A 6 3.61 9.55 -16.09
C GLU A 6 4.52 9.04 -17.22
N LYS A 7 5.40 9.90 -17.74
CA LYS A 7 6.37 9.50 -18.76
C LYS A 7 7.32 8.40 -18.27
N GLN A 8 7.83 8.52 -17.04
CA GLN A 8 8.69 7.50 -16.43
C GLN A 8 7.92 6.20 -16.14
N LEU A 9 6.71 6.30 -15.59
CA LEU A 9 5.87 5.13 -15.32
C LEU A 9 5.59 4.36 -16.60
N LYS A 10 5.17 5.05 -17.67
CA LYS A 10 4.91 4.44 -18.97
C LYS A 10 6.14 3.70 -19.49
N HIS A 11 7.32 4.31 -19.44
CA HIS A 11 8.56 3.68 -19.88
C HIS A 11 8.82 2.33 -19.18
N PHE A 12 8.73 2.29 -17.84
CA PHE A 12 8.96 1.06 -17.09
C PHE A 12 7.86 0.02 -17.28
N ILE A 13 6.59 0.43 -17.47
CA ILE A 13 5.50 -0.50 -17.78
C ILE A 13 5.69 -1.16 -19.16
N GLU A 14 6.17 -0.44 -20.17
CA GLU A 14 6.49 -1.05 -21.47
C GLU A 14 7.55 -2.16 -21.32
N ILE A 15 8.61 -1.89 -20.56
CA ILE A 15 9.66 -2.88 -20.29
C ILE A 15 9.09 -4.08 -19.55
N LYS A 16 8.29 -3.83 -18.49
CA LYS A 16 7.69 -4.89 -17.67
C LYS A 16 6.77 -5.80 -18.47
N ILE A 17 5.90 -5.24 -19.30
CA ILE A 17 4.94 -6.02 -20.10
C ILE A 17 5.67 -6.87 -21.14
N ARG A 18 6.67 -6.31 -21.83
CA ARG A 18 7.50 -7.08 -22.77
C ARG A 18 8.17 -8.28 -22.09
N GLY A 19 8.76 -8.07 -20.91
CA GLY A 19 9.34 -9.16 -20.12
C GLY A 19 8.30 -10.20 -19.70
N ASN A 20 7.14 -9.75 -19.23
CA ASN A 20 6.06 -10.66 -18.83
C ASN A 20 5.56 -11.51 -20.01
N HIS A 21 5.42 -10.96 -21.20
CA HIS A 21 4.99 -11.72 -22.39
C HIS A 21 5.97 -12.86 -22.72
N VAL A 22 7.28 -12.61 -22.61
CA VAL A 22 8.29 -13.67 -22.79
C VAL A 22 8.10 -14.78 -21.77
N ILE A 23 7.95 -14.43 -20.49
CA ILE A 23 7.74 -15.40 -19.40
C ILE A 23 6.45 -16.19 -19.63
N GLU A 24 5.36 -15.52 -19.98
CA GLU A 24 4.05 -16.14 -20.22
C GLU A 24 4.08 -17.13 -21.41
N ARG A 25 4.91 -16.89 -22.43
CA ARG A 25 5.15 -17.84 -23.53
C ARG A 25 6.08 -18.97 -23.17
N LEU A 26 7.08 -18.73 -22.32
CA LEU A 26 7.89 -19.82 -21.76
C LEU A 26 7.03 -20.79 -20.96
N TYR A 27 6.13 -20.28 -20.11
CA TYR A 27 5.22 -21.14 -19.33
C TYR A 27 4.31 -21.99 -20.22
N ALA A 28 3.65 -21.39 -21.22
CA ALA A 28 2.79 -22.17 -22.13
C ALA A 28 3.54 -23.23 -22.94
N ASN A 29 4.78 -22.96 -23.34
CA ASN A 29 5.53 -23.86 -24.21
C ASN A 29 6.36 -24.91 -23.46
N ARG A 30 6.77 -24.61 -22.21
CA ARG A 30 7.73 -25.42 -21.45
C ARG A 30 7.18 -25.95 -20.13
N MET A 31 6.11 -25.36 -19.62
CA MET A 31 5.49 -25.74 -18.34
C MET A 31 3.96 -25.83 -18.48
N PRO A 32 3.42 -26.61 -19.44
CA PRO A 32 1.98 -26.86 -19.45
C PRO A 32 1.57 -27.52 -18.13
N ALA A 33 0.34 -27.28 -17.69
CA ALA A 33 -0.22 -27.82 -16.45
C ALA A 33 -1.44 -28.72 -16.75
N PRO A 34 -1.26 -29.95 -17.27
CA PRO A 34 -2.37 -30.80 -17.69
C PRO A 34 -3.36 -31.12 -16.57
N PHE A 35 -2.86 -31.39 -15.36
CA PHE A 35 -3.72 -31.69 -14.21
C PHE A 35 -4.58 -30.48 -13.79
N LEU A 36 -4.04 -29.27 -13.87
CA LEU A 36 -4.84 -28.06 -13.65
C LEU A 36 -5.86 -27.88 -14.77
N SER A 37 -5.48 -28.16 -16.01
CA SER A 37 -6.34 -28.00 -17.19
C SER A 37 -7.59 -28.90 -17.16
N ILE A 38 -7.55 -30.09 -16.54
CA ILE A 38 -8.73 -30.97 -16.48
C ILE A 38 -9.81 -30.49 -15.49
N ILE A 39 -9.46 -29.61 -14.55
CA ILE A 39 -10.39 -29.07 -13.53
C ILE A 39 -10.76 -27.60 -13.75
N ILE A 40 -10.31 -26.98 -14.85
CA ILE A 40 -10.63 -25.59 -15.18
C ILE A 40 -11.54 -25.56 -16.41
N ASP A 41 -12.66 -24.84 -16.25
CA ASP A 41 -13.66 -24.66 -17.31
C ASP A 41 -13.04 -24.20 -18.63
N ASP A 42 -13.58 -24.77 -19.71
CA ASP A 42 -13.25 -24.54 -21.11
C ASP A 42 -11.87 -25.03 -21.57
N CYS A 43 -10.95 -25.44 -20.70
CA CYS A 43 -9.65 -25.99 -21.10
C CYS A 43 -9.81 -27.26 -21.95
N ILE A 44 -10.62 -28.23 -21.49
CA ILE A 44 -10.92 -29.46 -22.24
C ILE A 44 -11.68 -29.14 -23.52
N ALA A 45 -12.74 -28.32 -23.42
CA ALA A 45 -13.58 -27.97 -24.58
C ALA A 45 -12.80 -27.25 -25.70
N LYS A 46 -11.79 -26.46 -25.34
CA LYS A 46 -10.89 -25.76 -26.30
C LYS A 46 -9.67 -26.59 -26.70
N GLY A 47 -9.44 -27.76 -26.10
CA GLY A 47 -8.23 -28.55 -26.30
C GLY A 47 -6.94 -27.76 -26.01
N ARG A 48 -6.96 -26.87 -25.01
CA ARG A 48 -5.89 -25.92 -24.73
C ARG A 48 -5.53 -25.91 -23.24
N ASP A 49 -4.23 -25.99 -22.96
CA ASP A 49 -3.70 -25.94 -21.60
C ASP A 49 -3.99 -24.61 -20.90
N TYR A 50 -4.13 -24.65 -19.57
CA TYR A 50 -4.34 -23.49 -18.71
C TYR A 50 -3.30 -22.38 -18.94
N ASN A 51 -2.01 -22.71 -18.95
CA ASN A 51 -0.93 -21.73 -19.17
C ASN A 51 -0.92 -21.20 -20.61
N ALA A 52 -1.52 -21.93 -21.55
CA ALA A 52 -1.71 -21.52 -22.93
C ALA A 52 -2.99 -20.70 -23.17
N GLY A 53 -3.83 -20.48 -22.14
CA GLY A 53 -5.06 -19.70 -22.23
C GLY A 53 -6.33 -20.54 -22.43
N GLY A 54 -6.36 -21.78 -21.94
CA GLY A 54 -7.54 -22.65 -21.99
C GLY A 54 -8.73 -22.13 -21.17
N ALA A 55 -8.47 -21.44 -20.06
CA ALA A 55 -9.50 -20.95 -19.16
C ALA A 55 -10.53 -20.04 -19.85
N ARG A 56 -11.76 -19.98 -19.31
CA ARG A 56 -12.81 -19.04 -19.77
C ARG A 56 -12.35 -17.58 -19.76
N TYR A 57 -11.71 -17.17 -18.66
CA TYR A 57 -11.23 -15.81 -18.45
C TYR A 57 -9.72 -15.81 -18.24
N ASN A 58 -9.01 -14.94 -18.96
CA ASN A 58 -7.56 -14.86 -18.91
C ASN A 58 -7.10 -13.44 -18.56
N THR A 59 -7.03 -13.12 -17.28
CA THR A 59 -6.51 -11.83 -16.80
C THR A 59 -5.05 -11.94 -16.37
N SER A 60 -4.29 -10.87 -16.60
CA SER A 60 -2.93 -10.72 -16.08
C SER A 60 -2.86 -9.45 -15.21
N TYR A 61 -2.03 -9.45 -14.17
CA TYR A 61 -1.98 -8.34 -13.22
C TYR A 61 -0.56 -7.79 -13.06
N ILE A 62 -0.46 -6.47 -12.93
CA ILE A 62 0.73 -5.80 -12.39
C ILE A 62 0.33 -5.16 -11.06
N GLN A 63 1.07 -5.49 -10.01
CA GLN A 63 0.80 -4.97 -8.67
C GLN A 63 1.47 -3.60 -8.48
N GLY A 64 0.68 -2.60 -8.08
CA GLY A 64 1.18 -1.31 -7.60
C GLY A 64 1.57 -1.38 -6.12
N VAL A 65 2.67 -0.72 -5.76
CA VAL A 65 3.26 -0.75 -4.42
C VAL A 65 3.74 0.66 -4.05
N GLY A 66 3.53 1.08 -2.80
CA GLY A 66 3.99 2.38 -2.32
C GLY A 66 3.05 3.55 -2.63
N LEU A 67 1.73 3.32 -2.75
CA LEU A 67 0.75 4.35 -3.10
C LEU A 67 0.76 5.55 -2.13
N GLY A 68 0.78 5.30 -0.82
CA GLY A 68 0.89 6.34 0.20
C GLY A 68 2.19 7.12 0.07
N SER A 69 3.32 6.43 -0.06
CA SER A 69 4.64 7.06 -0.18
C SER A 69 4.77 7.97 -1.42
N ILE A 70 4.32 7.52 -2.60
CA ILE A 70 4.38 8.35 -3.81
C ILE A 70 3.40 9.52 -3.74
N THR A 71 2.23 9.32 -3.12
CA THR A 71 1.24 10.39 -2.91
C THR A 71 1.84 11.49 -2.06
N ASP A 72 2.37 11.14 -0.89
CA ASP A 72 2.95 12.11 0.05
C ASP A 72 4.18 12.81 -0.53
N ALA A 73 4.98 12.10 -1.32
CA ALA A 73 6.14 12.69 -1.99
C ALA A 73 5.72 13.73 -3.04
N LEU A 74 4.72 13.42 -3.88
CA LEU A 74 4.19 14.36 -4.87
C LEU A 74 3.44 15.52 -4.21
N ALA A 75 2.70 15.27 -3.13
CA ALA A 75 2.03 16.28 -2.32
C ALA A 75 3.03 17.27 -1.72
N ALA A 76 4.11 16.78 -1.12
CA ALA A 76 5.18 17.61 -0.57
C ALA A 76 5.86 18.47 -1.64
N ILE A 77 6.19 17.91 -2.81
CA ILE A 77 6.79 18.68 -3.90
C ILE A 77 5.81 19.76 -4.39
N LYS A 78 4.55 19.39 -4.69
CA LYS A 78 3.54 20.33 -5.16
C LYS A 78 3.35 21.48 -4.16
N HIS A 79 3.20 21.13 -2.89
CA HIS A 79 2.90 22.10 -1.84
C HIS A 79 4.10 23.00 -1.52
N LEU A 80 5.24 22.41 -1.17
CA LEU A 80 6.38 23.15 -0.61
C LEU A 80 7.27 23.80 -1.67
N VAL A 81 7.41 23.17 -2.84
CA VAL A 81 8.26 23.69 -3.93
C VAL A 81 7.48 24.60 -4.86
N PHE A 82 6.33 24.14 -5.38
CA PHE A 82 5.64 24.86 -6.46
C PHE A 82 4.63 25.90 -5.98
N GLU A 83 3.96 25.68 -4.85
CA GLU A 83 2.90 26.58 -4.37
C GLU A 83 3.40 27.53 -3.28
N GLN A 84 4.02 27.00 -2.23
CA GLN A 84 4.46 27.79 -1.09
C GLN A 84 5.86 28.39 -1.27
N ASN A 85 6.63 27.93 -2.25
CA ASN A 85 8.02 28.35 -2.51
C ASN A 85 8.91 28.36 -1.25
N GLN A 86 8.67 27.44 -0.30
CA GLN A 86 9.42 27.36 0.96
C GLN A 86 10.79 26.70 0.80
N ILE A 87 10.92 25.84 -0.22
CA ILE A 87 12.16 25.18 -0.61
C ILE A 87 12.28 25.18 -2.14
N SER A 88 13.50 25.25 -2.66
CA SER A 88 13.73 25.12 -4.11
C SER A 88 13.80 23.65 -4.53
N MET A 89 13.55 23.37 -5.82
CA MET A 89 13.76 22.02 -6.37
C MET A 89 15.23 21.58 -6.22
N SER A 90 16.18 22.51 -6.38
CA SER A 90 17.61 22.20 -6.20
C SER A 90 17.91 21.79 -4.76
N GLU A 91 17.41 22.55 -3.78
CA GLU A 91 17.57 22.24 -2.36
C GLU A 91 16.98 20.87 -2.01
N LEU A 92 15.78 20.57 -2.51
CA LEU A 92 15.15 19.27 -2.33
C LEU A 92 16.04 18.15 -2.89
N LEU A 93 16.49 18.27 -4.15
CA LEU A 93 17.31 17.23 -4.79
C LEU A 93 18.64 17.01 -4.08
N THR A 94 19.31 18.08 -3.63
CA THR A 94 20.53 17.98 -2.83
C THR A 94 20.26 17.27 -1.50
N GLY A 95 19.18 17.62 -0.81
CA GLY A 95 18.77 16.97 0.44
C GLY A 95 18.46 15.49 0.27
N LEU A 96 17.75 15.10 -0.80
CA LEU A 96 17.46 13.70 -1.11
C LEU A 96 18.72 12.90 -1.44
N ALA A 97 19.62 13.47 -2.25
CA ALA A 97 20.89 12.83 -2.61
C ALA A 97 21.79 12.59 -1.39
N ALA A 98 21.79 13.54 -0.44
CA ALA A 98 22.51 13.44 0.83
C ALA A 98 21.77 12.63 1.90
N ASN A 99 20.63 12.00 1.58
CA ASN A 99 19.79 11.29 2.56
C ASN A 99 19.43 12.15 3.80
N PHE A 100 19.26 13.45 3.59
CA PHE A 100 19.03 14.49 4.60
C PHE A 100 20.17 14.65 5.63
N GLN A 101 21.36 14.13 5.35
CA GLN A 101 22.53 14.36 6.20
C GLN A 101 22.78 15.86 6.36
N ASP A 102 22.93 16.30 7.60
CA ASP A 102 23.15 17.70 8.01
C ASP A 102 22.04 18.69 7.56
N ASN A 103 20.90 18.18 7.08
CA ASN A 103 19.73 18.98 6.69
C ASN A 103 18.44 18.37 7.25
N GLU A 104 18.42 18.14 8.56
CA GLU A 104 17.23 17.64 9.26
C GLU A 104 16.09 18.66 9.21
N ARG A 105 16.39 19.97 9.10
CA ARG A 105 15.37 21.02 8.90
C ARG A 105 14.51 20.73 7.67
N LEU A 106 15.14 20.46 6.52
CA LEU A 106 14.41 20.12 5.29
C LEU A 106 13.54 18.88 5.51
N ARG A 107 14.08 17.83 6.11
CA ARG A 107 13.33 16.60 6.38
C ARG A 107 12.12 16.86 7.29
N GLN A 108 12.27 17.65 8.35
CA GLN A 108 11.18 18.01 9.25
C GLN A 108 10.09 18.83 8.54
N LEU A 109 10.47 19.67 7.59
CA LEU A 109 9.51 20.38 6.74
C LEU A 109 8.69 19.39 5.90
N LEU A 110 9.36 18.44 5.22
CA LEU A 110 8.68 17.42 4.41
C LEU A 110 7.76 16.51 5.25
N LEU A 111 8.18 16.13 6.46
CA LEU A 111 7.41 15.25 7.34
C LEU A 111 6.17 15.93 7.94
N ASN A 112 6.29 17.21 8.34
CA ASN A 112 5.30 17.84 9.22
C ASN A 112 4.58 19.04 8.62
N LYS A 113 5.07 19.60 7.52
CA LYS A 113 4.52 20.81 6.89
C LYS A 113 4.04 20.57 5.45
N SER A 114 3.81 19.31 5.08
CA SER A 114 3.14 18.93 3.83
C SER A 114 1.87 18.13 4.12
N PRO A 115 0.83 18.24 3.26
CA PRO A 115 -0.35 17.38 3.31
C PRO A 115 0.01 15.89 3.22
N LYS A 116 -0.75 15.04 3.92
CA LYS A 116 -0.49 13.58 4.01
C LYS A 116 -1.76 12.77 3.76
N TYR A 117 -1.63 11.76 2.91
CA TYR A 117 -2.69 10.79 2.61
C TYR A 117 -3.13 10.03 3.87
N GLY A 118 -4.42 9.69 3.97
CA GLY A 118 -4.98 8.95 5.11
C GLY A 118 -5.59 9.83 6.20
N ASN A 119 -5.79 11.11 5.92
CA ASN A 119 -6.34 12.08 6.87
C ASN A 119 -7.67 12.70 6.40
N ASP A 120 -8.33 12.11 5.41
CA ASP A 120 -9.48 12.72 4.71
C ASP A 120 -9.18 14.14 4.19
N ASP A 121 -7.94 14.37 3.76
CA ASP A 121 -7.47 15.64 3.21
C ASP A 121 -7.51 15.58 1.68
N ASP A 122 -8.47 16.30 1.09
CA ASP A 122 -8.69 16.34 -0.36
C ASP A 122 -7.45 16.78 -1.14
N TYR A 123 -6.54 17.55 -0.53
CA TYR A 123 -5.30 17.93 -1.21
C TYR A 123 -4.44 16.69 -1.49
N ALA A 124 -4.17 15.87 -0.48
CA ALA A 124 -3.36 14.67 -0.63
C ALA A 124 -4.14 13.57 -1.38
N ASP A 125 -5.43 13.41 -1.07
CA ASP A 125 -6.28 12.37 -1.65
C ASP A 125 -6.54 12.60 -3.15
N SER A 126 -6.64 13.86 -3.60
CA SER A 126 -6.72 14.16 -5.04
C SER A 126 -5.43 13.81 -5.80
N ILE A 127 -4.27 13.84 -5.14
CA ILE A 127 -3.00 13.40 -5.72
C ILE A 127 -2.94 11.87 -5.76
N MET A 128 -3.40 11.21 -4.69
CA MET A 128 -3.52 9.75 -4.64
C MET A 128 -4.37 9.24 -5.80
N THR A 129 -5.54 9.83 -6.02
CA THR A 129 -6.45 9.43 -7.11
C THR A 129 -5.84 9.69 -8.49
N GLN A 130 -5.08 10.79 -8.67
CA GLN A 130 -4.34 11.05 -9.91
C GLN A 130 -3.26 9.99 -10.17
N VAL A 131 -2.44 9.67 -9.17
CA VAL A 131 -1.41 8.63 -9.26
C VAL A 131 -2.03 7.28 -9.62
N PHE A 132 -3.10 6.90 -8.92
CA PHE A 132 -3.84 5.67 -9.18
C PHE A 132 -4.36 5.62 -10.62
N ASN A 133 -5.02 6.68 -11.09
CA ASN A 133 -5.58 6.74 -12.43
C ASN A 133 -4.50 6.71 -13.54
N ILE A 134 -3.35 7.34 -13.30
CA ILE A 134 -2.18 7.28 -14.20
C ILE A 134 -1.69 5.82 -14.29
N PHE A 135 -1.52 5.14 -13.16
CA PHE A 135 -1.09 3.74 -13.15
C PHE A 135 -2.10 2.82 -13.83
N HIS A 136 -3.39 2.96 -13.49
CA HIS A 136 -4.49 2.23 -14.12
C HIS A 136 -4.45 2.41 -15.65
N ARG A 137 -4.57 3.64 -16.15
CA ARG A 137 -4.55 3.92 -17.60
C ARG A 137 -3.31 3.38 -18.30
N THR A 138 -2.17 3.35 -17.61
CA THR A 138 -0.91 2.90 -18.20
C THR A 138 -0.88 1.39 -18.41
N VAL A 139 -1.59 0.59 -17.59
CA VAL A 139 -1.54 -0.87 -17.60
C VAL A 139 -2.81 -1.50 -18.18
N ASP A 140 -3.95 -0.95 -17.79
CA ASP A 140 -5.27 -1.53 -17.95
C ASP A 140 -5.66 -1.73 -19.42
N GLY A 141 -6.26 -2.89 -19.72
CA GLY A 141 -6.77 -3.21 -21.07
C GLY A 141 -5.72 -3.67 -22.09
N ARG A 142 -4.42 -3.61 -21.78
CA ARG A 142 -3.37 -4.11 -22.68
C ARG A 142 -3.49 -5.63 -22.88
N PRO A 143 -3.23 -6.17 -24.08
CA PRO A 143 -3.35 -7.61 -24.31
C PRO A 143 -2.27 -8.42 -23.56
N ASN A 144 -2.65 -9.59 -23.04
CA ASN A 144 -1.71 -10.64 -22.63
C ASN A 144 -1.54 -11.68 -23.75
N THR A 145 -0.68 -12.67 -23.54
CA THR A 145 -0.40 -13.69 -24.57
C THR A 145 -1.36 -14.90 -24.53
N LYS A 146 -2.38 -14.85 -23.66
CA LYS A 146 -3.43 -15.88 -23.48
C LYS A 146 -4.80 -15.47 -24.05
N GLY A 147 -4.89 -14.34 -24.75
CA GLY A 147 -6.13 -13.86 -25.36
C GLY A 147 -7.05 -13.07 -24.41
N GLY A 148 -6.53 -12.58 -23.28
CA GLY A 148 -7.22 -11.60 -22.45
C GLY A 148 -6.35 -10.37 -22.21
N THR A 149 -6.58 -9.67 -21.09
CA THR A 149 -5.97 -8.35 -20.87
C THR A 149 -5.30 -8.22 -19.51
N TYR A 150 -4.41 -7.25 -19.42
CA TYR A 150 -3.86 -6.75 -18.19
C TYR A 150 -4.89 -5.90 -17.42
N ARG A 151 -4.79 -6.00 -16.10
CA ARG A 151 -5.52 -5.28 -15.07
C ARG A 151 -4.51 -4.88 -13.98
N ILE A 152 -4.92 -4.08 -12.99
CA ILE A 152 -4.07 -3.69 -11.85
C ILE A 152 -4.61 -4.20 -10.52
N ASN A 153 -3.70 -4.46 -9.58
CA ASN A 153 -3.99 -4.69 -8.16
C ASN A 153 -3.09 -3.79 -7.31
N MET A 154 -3.47 -3.53 -6.07
CA MET A 154 -2.69 -2.73 -5.12
C MET A 154 -2.39 -3.56 -3.86
N LEU A 155 -1.34 -4.38 -3.91
CA LEU A 155 -0.85 -5.15 -2.77
C LEU A 155 0.67 -5.38 -2.86
N PRO A 156 1.39 -5.47 -1.73
CA PRO A 156 2.84 -5.63 -1.75
C PRO A 156 3.34 -7.01 -1.33
N THR A 157 2.54 -7.83 -0.64
CA THR A 157 3.08 -8.94 0.17
C THR A 157 4.20 -8.40 1.07
N THR A 158 5.48 -8.75 0.85
CA THR A 158 6.63 -8.20 1.59
C THR A 158 7.51 -7.27 0.74
N CYS A 159 7.17 -7.04 -0.54
CA CYS A 159 8.04 -6.32 -1.46
C CYS A 159 8.15 -4.82 -1.18
N HIS A 160 7.27 -4.24 -0.36
CA HIS A 160 7.36 -2.84 0.07
C HIS A 160 8.62 -2.58 0.92
N VAL A 161 9.08 -3.58 1.69
CA VAL A 161 10.38 -3.55 2.39
C VAL A 161 11.53 -3.67 1.38
N TYR A 162 11.46 -4.65 0.48
CA TYR A 162 12.51 -4.86 -0.53
C TYR A 162 12.67 -3.64 -1.45
N PHE A 163 11.59 -3.09 -1.99
CA PHE A 163 11.60 -1.89 -2.83
C PHE A 163 12.13 -0.67 -2.07
N GLY A 164 11.73 -0.53 -0.80
CA GLY A 164 12.30 0.45 0.12
C GLY A 164 13.82 0.34 0.20
N SER A 165 14.33 -0.88 0.43
CA SER A 165 15.77 -1.19 0.55
C SER A 165 16.60 -0.82 -0.69
N LYS A 166 15.96 -0.75 -1.87
CA LYS A 166 16.58 -0.41 -3.16
C LYS A 166 16.39 1.04 -3.57
N THR A 167 15.75 1.87 -2.73
CA THR A 167 15.43 3.26 -3.07
C THR A 167 16.09 4.26 -2.11
N GLY A 168 16.68 5.32 -2.68
CA GLY A 168 17.21 6.48 -1.95
C GLY A 168 16.13 7.27 -1.21
N ALA A 169 16.47 8.36 -0.53
CA ALA A 169 15.49 9.16 0.20
C ALA A 169 14.40 9.71 -0.75
N THR A 170 13.18 9.90 -0.23
CA THR A 170 12.03 10.40 -1.00
C THR A 170 11.44 11.68 -0.41
N ALA A 171 10.75 12.45 -1.25
CA ALA A 171 10.25 13.78 -0.93
C ALA A 171 9.12 13.80 0.13
N ASP A 172 8.63 12.65 0.55
CA ASP A 172 7.75 12.49 1.72
C ASP A 172 8.50 12.62 3.07
N GLY A 173 9.83 12.72 3.03
CA GLY A 173 10.70 12.77 4.22
C GLY A 173 11.24 11.39 4.65
N ARG A 174 10.93 10.34 3.89
CA ARG A 174 11.44 8.98 4.12
C ARG A 174 12.93 8.93 3.80
N LYS A 175 13.73 8.45 4.75
CA LYS A 175 15.17 8.19 4.57
C LYS A 175 15.38 7.01 3.61
N ALA A 176 16.53 7.01 2.93
CA ALA A 176 16.95 5.93 2.04
C ALA A 176 16.84 4.57 2.73
N LYS A 177 16.49 3.54 1.95
CA LYS A 177 16.35 2.13 2.38
C LYS A 177 15.18 1.80 3.30
N ASN A 178 14.53 2.79 3.92
CA ASN A 178 13.33 2.52 4.72
C ASN A 178 12.19 1.93 3.87
N PRO A 179 11.29 1.09 4.43
CA PRO A 179 10.15 0.56 3.69
C PRO A 179 9.25 1.64 3.08
N PHE A 180 8.57 1.30 1.99
CA PHE A 180 7.44 2.09 1.49
C PHE A 180 6.14 1.79 2.24
N SER A 181 5.12 2.63 2.04
CA SER A 181 3.75 2.30 2.45
C SER A 181 3.31 0.98 1.82
N GLU A 182 2.67 0.14 2.61
CA GLU A 182 2.13 -1.13 2.15
C GLU A 182 0.72 -0.93 1.56
N GLY A 183 0.38 -1.71 0.54
CA GLY A 183 -0.96 -1.73 -0.06
C GLY A 183 -1.42 -0.34 -0.52
N ILE A 184 -2.64 0.01 -0.12
CA ILE A 184 -3.21 1.37 -0.23
C ILE A 184 -3.22 2.08 1.12
N SER A 185 -2.49 1.58 2.12
CA SER A 185 -2.48 2.19 3.45
C SER A 185 -1.66 3.48 3.48
N PRO A 186 -1.95 4.40 4.43
CA PRO A 186 -1.11 5.55 4.69
C PRO A 186 0.33 5.15 5.03
N VAL A 187 1.28 6.08 4.85
CA VAL A 187 2.64 5.89 5.36
C VAL A 187 2.59 5.75 6.88
N GLN A 188 3.42 4.89 7.44
CA GLN A 188 3.41 4.58 8.86
C GLN A 188 3.56 5.87 9.71
N GLY A 189 2.57 6.15 10.57
CA GLY A 189 2.57 7.28 11.50
C GLY A 189 2.10 8.63 10.93
N VAL A 190 1.63 8.70 9.68
CA VAL A 190 1.17 9.98 9.08
C VAL A 190 -0.35 10.19 9.17
N ASP A 191 -1.12 9.12 9.43
CA ASP A 191 -2.54 9.13 9.69
C ASP A 191 -2.85 9.57 11.12
N ARG A 192 -3.20 10.85 11.28
CA ARG A 192 -3.35 11.54 12.57
C ARG A 192 -4.80 11.80 12.96
N LEU A 193 -5.75 11.61 12.04
CA LEU A 193 -7.19 11.88 12.25
C LEU A 193 -8.03 10.62 12.51
N GLY A 194 -7.37 9.49 12.80
CA GLY A 194 -8.01 8.25 13.22
C GLY A 194 -8.50 7.37 12.07
N PRO A 195 -8.98 6.15 12.40
CA PRO A 195 -9.24 5.10 11.40
C PRO A 195 -10.34 5.48 10.43
N THR A 196 -11.35 6.24 10.85
CA THR A 196 -12.44 6.70 9.97
C THR A 196 -11.95 7.65 8.88
N ALA A 197 -10.99 8.53 9.18
CA ALA A 197 -10.38 9.42 8.19
C ALA A 197 -9.56 8.61 7.17
N VAL A 198 -8.81 7.60 7.63
CA VAL A 198 -8.10 6.67 6.75
C VAL A 198 -9.07 5.98 5.79
N LEU A 199 -10.21 5.50 6.30
CA LEU A 199 -11.18 4.77 5.49
C LEU A 199 -11.83 5.69 4.44
N ARG A 200 -12.10 6.94 4.80
CA ARG A 200 -12.62 7.96 3.86
C ARG A 200 -11.60 8.30 2.77
N SER A 201 -10.33 8.50 3.11
CA SER A 201 -9.27 8.70 2.12
C SER A 201 -9.11 7.49 1.19
N ALA A 202 -9.06 6.28 1.77
CA ALA A 202 -8.90 5.05 1.01
C ALA A 202 -10.07 4.81 0.04
N ALA A 203 -11.30 5.09 0.47
CA ALA A 203 -12.50 4.93 -0.33
C ALA A 203 -12.64 5.93 -1.49
N LYS A 204 -11.83 7.00 -1.53
CA LYS A 204 -11.75 7.89 -2.70
C LYS A 204 -11.09 7.20 -3.91
N LEU A 205 -10.41 6.08 -3.70
CA LEU A 205 -9.85 5.25 -4.77
C LEU A 205 -10.98 4.45 -5.43
N ASP A 206 -11.00 4.42 -6.77
CA ASP A 206 -12.00 3.64 -7.51
C ASP A 206 -11.62 2.15 -7.50
N HIS A 207 -12.05 1.46 -6.45
CA HIS A 207 -11.72 0.05 -6.19
C HIS A 207 -12.24 -0.89 -7.29
N LEU A 208 -13.35 -0.53 -7.95
CA LEU A 208 -13.99 -1.33 -8.99
C LEU A 208 -13.13 -1.47 -10.25
N LYS A 209 -12.18 -0.55 -10.45
CA LYS A 209 -11.19 -0.60 -11.54
C LYS A 209 -10.03 -1.59 -11.28
N THR A 210 -10.04 -2.31 -10.17
CA THR A 210 -8.93 -3.18 -9.77
C THR A 210 -9.35 -4.63 -9.63
N GLY A 211 -8.39 -5.55 -9.70
CA GLY A 211 -8.58 -6.93 -9.23
C GLY A 211 -8.37 -7.10 -7.73
N GLY A 212 -8.22 -5.99 -7.00
CA GLY A 212 -8.15 -5.94 -5.55
C GLY A 212 -7.14 -4.93 -5.02
N THR A 213 -7.47 -4.35 -3.87
CA THR A 213 -6.63 -3.41 -3.12
C THR A 213 -6.55 -3.81 -1.66
N LEU A 214 -5.38 -3.62 -1.04
CA LEU A 214 -5.12 -4.07 0.32
C LEU A 214 -4.98 -2.90 1.29
N LEU A 215 -5.81 -2.84 2.32
CA LEU A 215 -5.69 -1.88 3.43
C LEU A 215 -5.42 -2.60 4.76
N ASN A 216 -4.37 -2.21 5.47
CA ASN A 216 -4.16 -2.62 6.87
C ASN A 216 -4.58 -1.51 7.84
N GLN A 217 -5.08 -1.93 8.99
CA GLN A 217 -5.28 -1.08 10.17
C GLN A 217 -4.76 -1.82 11.40
N LYS A 218 -4.12 -1.10 12.34
CA LYS A 218 -3.66 -1.67 13.61
C LYS A 218 -4.37 -0.99 14.78
N PHE A 219 -4.96 -1.80 15.65
CA PHE A 219 -5.68 -1.37 16.84
C PHE A 219 -4.98 -1.87 18.10
N SER A 220 -4.99 -1.03 19.14
CA SER A 220 -4.69 -1.50 20.50
C SER A 220 -5.79 -2.46 20.98
N PRO A 221 -5.45 -3.58 21.66
CA PRO A 221 -6.43 -4.52 22.21
C PRO A 221 -7.50 -3.83 23.08
N ALA A 222 -7.13 -2.78 23.81
CA ALA A 222 -8.04 -2.04 24.70
C ALA A 222 -9.23 -1.39 23.96
N ILE A 223 -9.12 -1.06 22.68
CA ILE A 223 -10.20 -0.44 21.89
C ILE A 223 -11.26 -1.44 21.47
N LEU A 224 -10.84 -2.69 21.26
CA LEU A 224 -11.70 -3.76 20.79
C LEU A 224 -12.22 -4.64 21.94
N ALA A 225 -11.91 -4.27 23.19
CA ALA A 225 -12.37 -4.97 24.37
C ALA A 225 -13.89 -4.79 24.58
N GLY A 226 -14.56 -5.88 24.93
CA GLY A 226 -16.00 -5.91 25.22
C GLY A 226 -16.90 -5.76 23.99
N GLU A 227 -18.21 -5.83 24.22
CA GLU A 227 -19.23 -5.77 23.15
C GLU A 227 -19.18 -4.45 22.38
N THR A 228 -19.02 -3.32 23.08
CA THR A 228 -18.90 -2.00 22.44
C THR A 228 -17.70 -1.92 21.48
N GLY A 229 -16.58 -2.58 21.82
CA GLY A 229 -15.40 -2.63 20.94
C GLY A 229 -15.70 -3.39 19.65
N LEU A 230 -16.38 -4.53 19.76
CA LEU A 230 -16.82 -5.33 18.63
C LEU A 230 -17.83 -4.59 17.74
N GLU A 231 -18.83 -3.93 18.34
CA GLU A 231 -19.81 -3.11 17.62
C GLU A 231 -19.16 -1.98 16.82
N LYS A 232 -18.17 -1.29 17.41
CA LYS A 232 -17.40 -0.24 16.72
C LYS A 232 -16.60 -0.78 15.55
N LEU A 233 -15.97 -1.95 15.70
CA LEU A 233 -15.25 -2.60 14.60
C LEU A 233 -16.20 -3.00 13.46
N MET A 234 -17.36 -3.57 13.80
CA MET A 234 -18.40 -3.90 12.83
C MET A 234 -18.90 -2.66 12.09
N ALA A 235 -19.15 -1.57 12.81
CA ALA A 235 -19.56 -0.30 12.22
C ALA A 235 -18.49 0.26 11.27
N LEU A 236 -17.21 0.17 11.65
CA LEU A 236 -16.09 0.61 10.83
C LEU A 236 -15.99 -0.19 9.52
N VAL A 237 -16.05 -1.53 9.59
CA VAL A 237 -16.04 -2.41 8.41
C VAL A 237 -17.22 -2.12 7.49
N ARG A 238 -18.43 -2.02 8.06
CA ARG A 238 -19.65 -1.71 7.28
C ARG A 238 -19.57 -0.33 6.62
N ALA A 239 -19.01 0.67 7.31
CA ALA A 239 -18.85 2.01 6.75
C ALA A 239 -17.91 1.98 5.54
N TYR A 240 -16.76 1.29 5.62
CA TYR A 240 -15.82 1.19 4.50
C TYR A 240 -16.43 0.52 3.27
N PHE A 241 -17.12 -0.60 3.47
CA PHE A 241 -17.70 -1.35 2.37
C PHE A 241 -18.93 -0.66 1.76
N ARG A 242 -19.62 0.21 2.51
CA ARG A 242 -20.64 1.10 1.94
C ARG A 242 -20.06 2.20 1.05
N LEU A 243 -18.77 2.48 1.18
CA LEU A 243 -18.03 3.42 0.34
C LEU A 243 -17.26 2.68 -0.77
N ASP A 244 -17.69 1.47 -1.14
CA ASP A 244 -17.06 0.60 -2.14
C ASP A 244 -15.61 0.19 -1.84
N GLY A 245 -15.17 0.31 -0.58
CA GLY A 245 -13.89 -0.20 -0.11
C GLY A 245 -13.73 -1.69 -0.40
N HIS A 246 -12.62 -2.11 -1.02
CA HIS A 246 -12.48 -3.50 -1.47
C HIS A 246 -12.19 -4.50 -0.34
N HIS A 247 -11.19 -4.19 0.49
CA HIS A 247 -10.68 -5.10 1.52
C HIS A 247 -10.00 -4.31 2.63
N ILE A 248 -10.24 -4.73 3.87
CA ILE A 248 -9.59 -4.21 5.08
C ILE A 248 -9.23 -5.38 5.99
N GLN A 249 -8.04 -5.33 6.59
CA GLN A 249 -7.58 -6.32 7.56
C GLN A 249 -6.95 -5.65 8.78
N PHE A 250 -7.04 -6.33 9.92
CA PHE A 250 -6.68 -5.76 11.22
C PHE A 250 -5.51 -6.50 11.87
N ASN A 251 -4.64 -5.75 12.53
CA ASN A 251 -3.72 -6.28 13.52
C ASN A 251 -4.16 -5.76 14.90
N VAL A 252 -4.37 -6.64 15.87
CA VAL A 252 -4.87 -6.30 17.20
C VAL A 252 -3.83 -6.74 18.22
N VAL A 253 -2.80 -5.92 18.34
CA VAL A 253 -1.62 -6.19 19.16
C VAL A 253 -1.04 -4.86 19.60
N ASP A 254 -0.63 -4.78 20.86
CA ASP A 254 0.02 -3.58 21.37
C ASP A 254 1.52 -3.57 21.03
N ARG A 255 2.09 -2.36 20.99
CA ARG A 255 3.50 -2.19 20.66
C ARG A 255 4.45 -2.84 21.67
N ALA A 256 4.09 -2.90 22.96
CA ALA A 256 4.96 -3.46 23.98
C ALA A 256 5.12 -4.98 23.79
N THR A 257 4.05 -5.69 23.47
CA THR A 257 4.06 -7.12 23.10
C THR A 257 4.97 -7.39 21.91
N LEU A 258 4.90 -6.57 20.84
CA LEU A 258 5.77 -6.75 19.68
C LEU A 258 7.25 -6.50 20.00
N LEU A 259 7.56 -5.51 20.84
CA LEU A 259 8.94 -5.26 21.27
C LEU A 259 9.46 -6.40 22.14
N ALA A 260 8.64 -6.89 23.08
CA ALA A 260 8.99 -8.04 23.92
C ALA A 260 9.26 -9.29 23.08
N ALA A 261 8.43 -9.55 22.07
CA ALA A 261 8.63 -10.66 21.14
C ALA A 261 9.86 -10.49 20.24
N ARG A 262 10.19 -9.25 19.86
CA ARG A 262 11.39 -8.98 19.08
C ARG A 262 12.65 -9.25 19.90
N ASP A 263 12.66 -8.78 21.15
CA ASP A 263 13.83 -8.80 22.02
C ASP A 263 13.99 -10.16 22.72
N ASN A 264 12.91 -10.92 22.94
CA ASN A 264 12.91 -12.28 23.50
C ASN A 264 12.01 -13.26 22.70
N PRO A 265 12.40 -13.66 21.48
CA PRO A 265 11.54 -14.42 20.57
C PRO A 265 11.15 -15.81 21.09
N GLU A 266 11.97 -16.43 21.95
CA GLU A 266 11.67 -17.75 22.52
C GLU A 266 10.43 -17.76 23.40
N ALA A 267 10.15 -16.66 24.10
CA ALA A 267 8.98 -16.51 24.97
C ALA A 267 7.68 -16.17 24.21
N HIS A 268 7.76 -15.92 22.90
CA HIS A 268 6.66 -15.41 22.08
C HIS A 268 6.51 -16.16 20.75
N ARG A 269 6.91 -17.44 20.70
CA ARG A 269 6.93 -18.28 19.48
C ARG A 269 5.56 -18.44 18.81
N ASP A 270 4.49 -18.33 19.59
CA ASP A 270 3.10 -18.45 19.15
C ASP A 270 2.49 -17.12 18.69
N LEU A 271 3.22 -16.00 18.79
CA LEU A 271 2.72 -14.69 18.41
C LEU A 271 2.54 -14.61 16.88
N ILE A 272 1.29 -14.66 16.43
CA ILE A 272 0.91 -14.47 15.03
C ILE A 272 0.53 -13.00 14.80
N VAL A 273 1.08 -12.41 13.75
CA VAL A 273 0.76 -11.04 13.33
C VAL A 273 0.26 -11.00 11.89
N ARG A 274 -0.47 -9.93 11.55
CA ARG A 274 -0.87 -9.66 10.17
C ARG A 274 0.24 -8.90 9.43
N VAL A 275 0.74 -9.48 8.33
CA VAL A 275 1.79 -8.87 7.48
C VAL A 275 1.15 -7.98 6.41
N ALA A 276 0.86 -8.50 5.21
CA ALA A 276 0.07 -7.81 4.19
C ALA A 276 -0.60 -8.87 3.30
N GLY A 277 -1.86 -9.19 3.59
CA GLY A 277 -2.64 -10.20 2.88
C GLY A 277 -2.55 -11.61 3.49
N TYR A 278 -1.66 -11.83 4.45
CA TYR A 278 -1.50 -13.08 5.18
C TYR A 278 -1.09 -12.83 6.64
N SER A 279 -1.21 -13.86 7.47
CA SER A 279 -0.72 -13.87 8.85
C SER A 279 0.47 -14.81 8.94
N ASP A 280 1.42 -14.49 9.82
CA ASP A 280 2.65 -15.26 10.00
C ASP A 280 3.14 -15.17 11.45
N TYR A 281 4.03 -16.06 11.85
CA TYR A 281 4.68 -16.02 13.14
C TYR A 281 5.64 -14.82 13.20
N PHE A 282 5.41 -13.91 14.15
CA PHE A 282 6.19 -12.68 14.27
C PHE A 282 7.69 -12.97 14.43
N CYS A 283 8.03 -14.00 15.20
CA CYS A 283 9.40 -14.42 15.46
C CYS A 283 10.13 -14.98 14.23
N ASP A 284 9.39 -15.45 13.21
CA ASP A 284 9.96 -16.00 11.97
C ASP A 284 10.20 -14.90 10.91
N LEU A 285 9.72 -13.69 11.16
CA LEU A 285 9.92 -12.55 10.27
C LEU A 285 11.33 -11.96 10.39
N SER A 286 11.87 -11.46 9.28
CA SER A 286 13.10 -10.64 9.29
C SER A 286 12.96 -9.40 10.19
N ARG A 287 14.06 -8.93 10.78
CA ARG A 287 14.04 -7.74 11.67
C ARG A 287 13.45 -6.50 10.99
N GLU A 288 13.73 -6.28 9.72
CA GLU A 288 13.20 -5.14 8.95
C GLU A 288 11.68 -5.17 8.84
N LEU A 289 11.10 -6.37 8.71
CA LEU A 289 9.65 -6.55 8.63
C LEU A 289 8.98 -6.45 10.00
N GLN A 290 9.64 -6.96 11.05
CA GLN A 290 9.18 -6.79 12.44
C GLN A 290 9.13 -5.30 12.81
N ASP A 291 10.19 -4.55 12.52
CA ASP A 291 10.27 -3.12 12.79
C ASP A 291 9.24 -2.32 11.97
N GLU A 292 8.95 -2.73 10.73
CA GLU A 292 7.86 -2.14 9.92
C GLU A 292 6.49 -2.34 10.59
N ILE A 293 6.15 -3.57 11.01
CA ILE A 293 4.88 -3.88 11.69
C ILE A 293 4.75 -3.11 13.01
N ILE A 294 5.85 -2.99 13.77
CA ILE A 294 5.92 -2.19 14.99
C ILE A 294 5.63 -0.72 14.68
N ALA A 295 6.20 -0.18 13.59
CA ALA A 295 6.08 1.23 13.21
C ALA A 295 4.69 1.64 12.69
N ARG A 296 3.86 0.69 12.22
CA ARG A 296 2.49 0.98 11.80
C ARG A 296 1.70 1.73 12.88
N THR A 297 0.83 2.64 12.46
CA THR A 297 0.02 3.45 13.38
C THR A 297 -0.86 2.56 14.26
N GLU A 298 -0.72 2.71 15.56
CA GLU A 298 -1.60 2.08 16.54
C GLU A 298 -2.73 3.07 16.86
N HIS A 299 -3.93 2.84 16.33
CA HIS A 299 -5.07 3.70 16.68
C HIS A 299 -5.41 3.54 18.16
N ARG A 300 -5.70 4.66 18.83
CA ARG A 300 -6.03 4.78 20.26
C ARG A 300 -7.27 5.66 20.46
N ILE A 301 -7.96 5.50 21.60
CA ILE A 301 -9.03 6.43 21.99
C ILE A 301 -8.39 7.76 22.36
N VAL A 302 -8.65 8.81 21.58
CA VAL A 302 -8.48 10.18 22.06
C VAL A 302 -9.71 10.49 22.90
N GLY A 303 -9.53 10.73 24.20
CA GLY A 303 -10.63 11.06 25.10
C GLY A 303 -11.45 12.21 24.52
N GLY A 304 -12.75 11.98 24.36
CA GLY A 304 -13.69 13.01 23.92
C GLY A 304 -13.61 14.23 24.83
N ALA A 305 -13.72 15.41 24.22
CA ALA A 305 -13.93 16.66 24.94
C ALA A 305 -15.02 16.44 25.99
N LYS A 306 -14.71 16.78 27.25
CA LYS A 306 -15.73 16.94 28.29
C LYS A 306 -16.70 17.99 27.79
N THR A 307 -17.86 17.57 27.30
CA THR A 307 -19.02 18.45 27.17
C THR A 307 -19.46 18.79 28.58
N THR A 308 -18.98 19.92 29.09
CA THR A 308 -19.57 20.56 30.26
C THR A 308 -21.02 20.88 29.91
N PRO A 309 -22.01 20.43 30.71
CA PRO A 309 -23.39 20.85 30.49
C PRO A 309 -23.46 22.36 30.73
N LEU A 310 -23.96 23.11 29.74
CA LEU A 310 -24.43 24.47 29.98
C LEU A 310 -25.67 24.37 30.88
N GLN A 311 -25.58 24.99 32.06
CA GLN A 311 -26.74 25.39 32.86
C GLN A 311 -27.54 26.47 32.13
#